data_AF-A0A1V6BZ23-F1
#
_entry.id   AF-A0A1V6BZ23-F1
#
_cell.length_a   1.000
_cell.length_b   1.000
_cell.length_c   1.000
_cell.angle_alpha   90.00
_cell.angle_beta   90.00
_cell.angle_gamma   90.00
#
_symmetry.space_group_name_H-M   'P 1'
#
loop_
_entity.id
_entity.type
_entity.pdbx_description
1 polymer ?
#
loop_
_entity_poly.entity_id
_entity_poly.type
_entity_poly.pdbx_seq_one_letter_code
_entity_poly.pdbx_strand_id
1 'polypeptide(L)'
;MKKLSLIFILLAALSFSAVAEDAADSTTTNPDYTEKSMESTESTKKSSEKSFFAELENYIGKNIVVYISDVDVTVRGELLEIFSEGLYIRNIFKVSVFVSKSSISYIELRNTDAKKN
;
A
#
# COMPACT_ATOMS: atom_id res chain seq x y z
N MET A 1 -26.06 -25.94 -34.81
CA MET A 1 -26.75 -25.45 -33.60
C MET A 1 -26.12 -26.10 -32.38
N LYS A 2 -25.28 -25.40 -31.61
CA LYS A 2 -24.66 -25.91 -30.39
C LYS A 2 -25.22 -25.11 -29.21
N LYS A 3 -26.03 -25.77 -28.38
CA LYS A 3 -26.53 -25.22 -27.11
C LYS A 3 -25.38 -25.29 -26.11
N LEU A 4 -24.91 -24.15 -25.62
CA LEU A 4 -23.99 -24.11 -24.48
C LEU A 4 -24.80 -23.70 -23.26
N SER A 5 -24.98 -24.67 -22.36
CA SER A 5 -25.64 -24.51 -21.07
C SER A 5 -24.77 -23.66 -20.16
N LEU A 6 -25.30 -22.54 -19.65
CA LEU A 6 -24.60 -21.64 -18.74
C LEU A 6 -24.89 -22.08 -17.30
N ILE A 7 -23.86 -22.52 -16.58
CA ILE A 7 -23.94 -22.85 -15.15
C ILE A 7 -23.69 -21.57 -14.36
N PHE A 8 -24.67 -21.12 -13.57
CA PHE A 8 -24.51 -20.01 -12.62
C PHE A 8 -23.89 -20.53 -11.33
N ILE A 9 -22.72 -20.00 -10.97
CA ILE A 9 -22.05 -20.24 -9.70
C ILE A 9 -22.67 -19.30 -8.66
N LEU A 10 -23.21 -19.88 -7.58
CA LEU A 10 -23.83 -19.17 -6.48
C LEU A 10 -22.76 -18.51 -5.59
N LEU A 11 -22.84 -17.19 -5.41
CA LEU A 11 -21.96 -16.38 -4.59
C LEU A 11 -22.35 -16.51 -3.11
N ALA A 12 -21.45 -17.00 -2.26
CA ALA A 12 -21.69 -17.09 -0.81
C ALA A 12 -21.39 -15.72 -0.16
N ALA A 13 -22.39 -15.11 0.47
CA ALA A 13 -22.22 -13.90 1.27
C ALA A 13 -21.65 -14.24 2.65
N LEU A 14 -20.51 -13.65 3.01
CA LEU A 14 -19.97 -13.66 4.37
C LEU A 14 -20.65 -12.56 5.19
N SER A 15 -21.45 -12.94 6.18
CA SER A 15 -22.00 -12.03 7.18
C SER A 15 -20.98 -11.83 8.31
N PHE A 16 -20.49 -10.60 8.47
CA PHE A 16 -19.73 -10.18 9.66
C PHE A 16 -20.64 -9.45 10.65
N SER A 17 -20.52 -9.79 11.92
CA SER A 17 -21.30 -9.27 13.04
C SER A 17 -20.87 -7.84 13.41
N ALA A 18 -21.84 -6.96 13.63
CA ALA A 18 -21.64 -5.75 14.43
C ALA A 18 -22.68 -5.78 15.56
N VAL A 19 -22.23 -5.95 16.80
CA VAL A 19 -23.02 -5.69 18.00
C VAL A 19 -22.34 -4.58 18.78
N ALA A 20 -23.21 -3.71 19.28
CA ALA A 20 -23.00 -2.33 19.67
C ALA A 20 -22.07 -2.12 20.88
N GLU A 21 -21.45 -0.95 20.81
CA GLU A 21 -20.79 -0.18 21.85
C GLU A 21 -21.81 0.20 22.94
N ASP A 22 -21.52 -0.14 24.20
CA ASP A 22 -22.31 0.24 25.37
C ASP A 22 -21.38 0.72 26.50
N ALA A 23 -21.83 1.81 27.14
CA ALA A 23 -21.39 2.42 28.40
C ALA A 23 -19.94 2.98 28.46
N ALA A 24 -19.66 4.15 29.04
CA ALA A 24 -20.35 4.84 30.12
C ALA A 24 -20.02 6.35 30.14
N ASP A 25 -21.05 7.11 30.53
CA ASP A 25 -21.03 8.48 31.02
C ASP A 25 -20.10 8.65 32.24
N SER A 26 -19.34 9.75 32.31
CA SER A 26 -18.92 10.37 33.56
C SER A 26 -18.36 11.79 33.36
N THR A 27 -18.84 12.67 34.21
CA THR A 27 -18.80 14.13 34.22
C THR A 27 -17.44 14.72 34.68
N THR A 28 -17.11 15.88 34.11
CA THR A 28 -16.34 17.04 34.64
C THR A 28 -15.36 16.83 35.81
N THR A 29 -14.08 17.18 35.61
CA THR A 29 -13.33 18.02 36.58
C THR A 29 -12.16 18.74 35.90
N ASN A 30 -12.22 20.07 35.86
CA ASN A 30 -11.08 20.94 35.56
C ASN A 30 -10.24 21.06 36.84
N PRO A 31 -8.90 21.01 36.74
CA PRO A 31 -8.18 22.04 37.50
C PRO A 31 -7.17 22.78 36.61
N ASP A 32 -7.32 24.09 36.66
CA ASP A 32 -6.33 25.08 36.27
C ASP A 32 -5.10 24.96 37.18
N TYR A 33 -3.92 24.74 36.59
CA TYR A 33 -2.66 25.14 37.19
C TYR A 33 -1.73 25.63 36.08
N THR A 34 -1.52 26.94 36.12
CA THR A 34 -0.45 27.66 35.44
C THR A 34 0.86 27.39 36.18
N GLU A 35 1.91 26.89 35.51
CA GLU A 35 3.30 27.32 35.75
C GLU A 35 4.29 26.84 34.69
N LYS A 36 4.62 27.77 33.79
CA LYS A 36 5.93 28.09 33.21
C LYS A 36 7.11 27.20 33.63
N SER A 37 7.67 26.43 32.69
CA SER A 37 9.12 26.21 32.60
C SER A 37 9.57 25.72 31.22
N MET A 38 10.40 26.56 30.61
CA MET A 38 11.58 26.20 29.81
C MET A 38 11.35 25.27 28.60
N GLU A 39 11.14 25.92 27.46
CA GLU A 39 11.98 25.78 26.26
C GLU A 39 12.99 24.62 26.33
N SER A 40 12.55 23.44 25.93
CA SER A 40 13.41 22.46 25.31
C SER A 40 12.96 22.35 23.87
N THR A 41 13.57 23.19 23.04
CA THR A 41 13.67 22.96 21.60
C THR A 41 14.53 21.71 21.42
N GLU A 42 13.97 20.56 21.79
CA GLU A 42 14.46 19.28 21.35
C GLU A 42 14.08 19.24 19.88
N SER A 43 14.99 19.77 19.06
CA SER A 43 14.96 19.55 17.62
C SER A 43 15.08 18.05 17.44
N THR A 44 13.94 17.36 17.48
CA THR A 44 13.78 16.00 17.00
C THR A 44 14.26 16.09 15.57
N LYS A 45 15.52 15.72 15.38
CA LYS A 45 16.16 15.58 14.09
C LYS A 45 15.31 14.52 13.41
N LYS A 46 14.27 14.97 12.69
CA LYS A 46 13.37 14.13 11.92
C LYS A 46 14.29 13.48 10.91
N SER A 47 14.82 12.32 11.29
CA SER A 47 15.45 11.39 10.39
C SER A 47 14.40 11.22 9.32
N SER A 48 14.65 11.84 8.17
CA SER A 48 13.78 11.74 7.02
C SER A 48 13.95 10.30 6.56
N GLU A 49 13.25 9.37 7.21
CA GLU A 49 13.11 8.01 6.75
C GLU A 49 12.61 8.11 5.32
N LYS A 50 13.51 7.80 4.38
CA LYS A 50 13.17 7.80 2.96
C LYS A 50 12.08 6.75 2.81
N SER A 51 10.86 7.18 2.46
CA SER A 51 9.75 6.26 2.22
C SER A 51 10.22 5.19 1.23
N PHE A 52 9.95 3.92 1.53
CA PHE A 52 10.35 2.77 0.72
C PHE A 52 10.01 2.95 -0.76
N PHE A 53 8.90 3.63 -1.06
CA PHE A 53 8.45 3.89 -2.43
C PHE A 53 8.79 5.29 -2.98
N ALA A 54 9.47 6.16 -2.24
CA ALA A 54 9.74 7.54 -2.68
C ALA A 54 10.47 7.59 -4.04
N GLU A 55 11.35 6.62 -4.31
CA GLU A 55 12.08 6.57 -5.58
C GLU A 55 11.23 6.06 -6.75
N LEU A 56 10.20 5.27 -6.45
CA LEU A 56 9.31 4.65 -7.44
C LEU A 56 8.30 5.62 -8.05
N GLU A 57 8.05 6.77 -7.41
CA GLU A 57 7.16 7.81 -7.96
C GLU A 57 7.62 8.26 -9.36
N ASN A 58 8.94 8.31 -9.60
CA ASN A 58 9.53 8.65 -10.90
C ASN A 58 9.39 7.55 -11.96
N TYR A 59 8.88 6.38 -11.59
CA TYR A 59 8.74 5.21 -12.44
C TYR A 59 7.26 4.89 -12.75
N ILE A 60 6.31 5.71 -12.33
CA ILE A 60 4.91 5.58 -12.75
C ILE A 60 4.83 5.69 -14.28
N GLY A 61 4.13 4.73 -14.90
CA GLY A 61 4.06 4.55 -16.35
C GLY A 61 5.28 3.87 -16.98
N LYS A 62 6.32 3.53 -16.20
CA LYS A 62 7.50 2.79 -16.68
C LYS A 62 7.40 1.31 -16.34
N ASN A 63 8.11 0.48 -17.11
CA ASN A 63 8.19 -0.95 -16.83
C ASN A 63 9.16 -1.21 -15.66
N ILE A 64 8.66 -1.95 -14.66
CA ILE A 64 9.43 -2.43 -13.51
C ILE A 64 9.29 -3.95 -13.39
N VAL A 65 10.16 -4.54 -12.58
CA VAL A 65 10.10 -5.96 -12.22
C VAL A 65 10.05 -6.06 -10.71
N VAL A 66 9.05 -6.76 -10.18
CA VAL A 66 8.85 -6.94 -8.73
C VAL A 66 8.93 -8.41 -8.40
N TYR A 67 9.80 -8.73 -7.45
CA TYR A 67 9.96 -10.08 -6.94
C TYR A 67 9.22 -10.23 -5.62
N ILE A 68 8.38 -11.27 -5.51
CA ILE A 68 7.48 -11.51 -4.38
C ILE A 68 8.00 -12.73 -3.60
N SER A 69 8.40 -12.53 -2.34
CA SER A 69 9.03 -13.56 -1.49
C SER A 69 8.12 -14.74 -1.22
N ASP A 70 6.85 -14.45 -0.92
CA ASP A 70 5.96 -15.41 -0.27
C ASP A 70 5.60 -16.59 -1.19
N VAL A 71 5.75 -16.38 -2.50
CA VAL A 71 5.31 -17.30 -3.55
C VAL A 71 6.39 -17.59 -4.60
N ASP A 72 7.60 -17.01 -4.47
CA ASP A 72 8.68 -17.09 -5.46
C ASP A 72 8.21 -16.72 -6.88
N VAL A 73 7.45 -15.62 -6.98
CA VAL A 73 6.89 -15.13 -8.25
C VAL A 73 7.48 -13.78 -8.60
N THR A 74 7.75 -13.59 -9.89
CA THR A 74 8.13 -12.29 -10.45
C THR A 74 6.97 -11.69 -11.24
N VAL A 75 6.55 -10.48 -10.89
CA VAL A 75 5.60 -9.68 -11.67
C VAL A 75 6.36 -8.66 -12.49
N ARG A 76 6.15 -8.67 -13.81
CA ARG A 76 6.77 -7.73 -14.74
C ARG A 76 5.69 -6.92 -15.42
N GLY A 77 5.86 -5.60 -15.47
CA GLY A 77 4.90 -4.74 -16.14
C GLY A 77 5.06 -3.27 -15.80
N GLU A 78 4.06 -2.51 -16.22
CA GLU A 78 4.01 -1.06 -16.04
C GLU A 78 3.52 -0.71 -14.63
N LEU A 79 4.28 0.10 -13.90
CA LEU A 79 3.86 0.64 -12.61
C LEU A 79 2.73 1.64 -12.82
N LEU A 80 1.58 1.41 -12.21
CA LEU A 80 0.41 2.29 -12.36
C LEU A 80 0.29 3.30 -11.21
N GLU A 81 0.40 2.81 -9.99
CA GLU A 81 0.08 3.58 -8.79
C GLU A 81 0.78 2.99 -7.57
N ILE A 82 1.05 3.84 -6.58
CA ILE A 82 1.77 3.52 -5.34
C ILE A 82 0.89 3.93 -4.15
N PHE A 83 0.81 3.06 -3.15
CA PHE A 83 0.14 3.30 -1.87
C PHE A 83 1.11 3.05 -0.73
N SER A 84 0.74 3.43 0.50
CA SER A 84 1.53 3.08 1.70
C SER A 84 1.73 1.57 1.83
N GLU A 85 0.70 0.79 1.49
CA GLU A 85 0.64 -0.67 1.67
C GLU A 85 1.16 -1.49 0.49
N GLY A 86 1.49 -0.87 -0.65
CA GLY A 86 1.85 -1.62 -1.85
C GLY A 86 1.76 -0.81 -3.15
N LEU A 87 1.70 -1.51 -4.28
CA LEU A 87 1.67 -0.91 -5.61
C LEU A 87 0.83 -1.72 -6.60
N TYR A 88 0.32 -1.06 -7.65
CA TYR A 88 -0.32 -1.72 -8.78
C TYR A 88 0.63 -1.83 -9.97
N ILE A 89 0.67 -3.02 -10.58
CA ILE A 89 1.38 -3.27 -11.83
C ILE A 89 0.40 -3.81 -12.87
N ARG A 90 0.46 -3.26 -14.08
CA ARG A 90 -0.20 -3.83 -15.25
C ARG A 90 0.75 -4.77 -15.97
N ASN A 91 0.45 -6.07 -15.93
CA ASN A 91 1.29 -7.09 -16.55
C ASN A 91 1.12 -7.15 -18.09
N ILE A 92 1.87 -8.05 -18.73
CA ILE A 92 1.83 -8.26 -20.19
C ILE A 92 0.45 -8.69 -20.72
N PHE A 93 -0.40 -9.29 -19.87
CA PHE A 93 -1.76 -9.71 -20.19
C PHE A 93 -2.78 -8.60 -19.98
N LYS A 94 -2.33 -7.35 -19.73
CA LYS A 94 -3.18 -6.18 -19.42
C LYS A 94 -4.02 -6.35 -18.16
N VAL A 95 -3.61 -7.25 -17.26
CA VAL A 95 -4.23 -7.44 -15.95
C VAL A 95 -3.49 -6.59 -14.93
N SER A 96 -4.23 -5.81 -14.16
CA SER A 96 -3.71 -5.06 -13.01
C SER A 96 -3.60 -5.98 -11.79
N VAL A 97 -2.43 -6.03 -11.18
CA VAL A 97 -2.13 -6.84 -10.00
C VAL A 97 -1.67 -5.91 -8.88
N PHE A 98 -2.30 -6.02 -7.72
CA PHE A 98 -1.81 -5.36 -6.51
C PHE A 98 -0.71 -6.22 -5.87
N VAL A 99 0.43 -5.61 -5.56
CA VAL A 99 1.52 -6.24 -4.83
C VAL A 99 1.69 -5.54 -3.49
N SER A 100 1.50 -6.27 -2.40
CA SER A 100 1.64 -5.72 -1.05
C SER A 100 3.11 -5.46 -0.73
N LYS A 101 3.39 -4.33 -0.08
CA LYS A 101 4.73 -3.94 0.38
C LYS A 101 5.39 -5.03 1.23
N SER A 102 4.62 -5.74 2.06
CA SER A 102 5.15 -6.79 2.94
C SER A 102 5.64 -8.03 2.20
N SER A 103 5.14 -8.28 0.98
CA SER A 103 5.53 -9.44 0.17
C SER A 103 6.61 -9.13 -0.86
N ILE A 104 7.00 -7.85 -1.01
CA ILE A 104 8.06 -7.43 -1.94
C ILE A 104 9.42 -7.73 -1.31
N SER A 105 10.22 -8.57 -1.96
CA SER A 105 11.63 -8.72 -1.55
C SER A 105 12.51 -7.66 -2.19
N TYR A 106 12.36 -7.44 -3.50
CA TYR A 106 13.07 -6.40 -4.22
C TYR A 106 12.33 -5.95 -5.48
N ILE A 107 12.72 -4.78 -5.97
CA ILE A 107 12.21 -4.17 -7.20
C ILE A 107 13.40 -3.85 -8.10
N GLU A 108 13.39 -4.36 -9.34
CA GLU A 108 14.35 -4.01 -10.38
C GLU A 108 13.74 -2.90 -11.25
N LEU A 109 14.44 -1.77 -11.28
CA LEU A 109 14.11 -0.60 -12.07
C LEU A 109 14.91 -0.63 -13.37
N ARG A 110 14.23 -0.79 -14.50
CA ARG A 110 14.90 -0.75 -15.80
C ARG A 110 15.02 0.69 -16.27
N ASN A 111 16.25 1.22 -16.21
CA ASN A 111 16.55 2.51 -16.83
C ASN A 111 16.56 2.35 -18.35
N THR A 112 15.42 2.65 -18.99
CA THR A 112 15.35 2.79 -20.45
C THR A 112 15.96 4.11 -20.95
N ASP A 113 16.24 5.05 -20.05
CA ASP A 113 16.74 6.39 -20.37
C ASP A 113 18.28 6.49 -20.41
N ALA A 114 18.98 5.35 -20.37
CA ALA A 114 20.41 5.32 -20.65
C ALA A 114 20.63 5.77 -22.10
N LYS A 115 20.84 7.07 -22.30
CA LYS A 115 21.39 7.65 -23.52
C LYS A 115 22.58 6.77 -23.92
N LYS A 116 22.49 6.13 -25.10
CA LYS A 116 23.67 5.62 -25.79
C LYS A 116 24.60 6.82 -25.99
N ASN A 117 25.59 6.96 -25.13
CA ASN A 117 26.78 7.75 -25.44
C ASN A 117 27.67 6.92 -26.36
#